data_AF-A0A5R9DTC4-F1
#
_entry.id   AF-A0A5R9DTC4-F1
#
_cell.length_a   1.000
_cell.length_b   1.000
_cell.length_c   1.000
_cell.angle_alpha   90.00
_cell.angle_beta   90.00
_cell.angle_gamma   90.00
#
_symmetry.space_group_name_H-M   'P 1'
#
loop_
_entity.id
_entity.type
_entity.pdbx_description
1 polymer ?
#
loop_
_entity_poly.entity_id
_entity_poly.type
_entity_poly.pdbx_seq_one_letter_code
_entity_poly.pdbx_strand_id
1 'polypeptide(L)'
;LKMRTQHKLSLHRETLKHRNKKRAKVTASPGSSVHQHQKFMNPVAAGNHDEYALSYGDPQLTTKFNEHINVPAENDAVDGGSYYSFDYNGVHFVVANTNDNKESEDNPEGKALGQEQIDWIRNDVEEARANGAEWVVLSYHKPLFSKSYHSLQDTDVQLVREELMELIDELDVDLALQGHDHVISRTKPLNYVPTDENFSNGVVDEAETTTEGDVEYYVNPQGTIFVLPNTGGTKEYDDIYSKGVEHVHTVRPNLDWMTQEDVDYYNNLFAFGGQPQESEAFDTSHSNNRDSAVQNFAAYTVSGDELRVDIYQIEGNLHEGEERTVSIVHSFGITKGVETTEEGTEEAASEEETSEETSEETSEESSEESEESAE
;
A
#
# COMPACT_ATOMS: atom_id res chain seq x y z
N LEU A 1 0.81 -1.45 13.12
CA LEU A 1 1.52 -0.23 12.63
C LEU A 1 0.70 0.99 13.05
N LYS A 2 1.29 2.06 13.58
CA LYS A 2 0.55 3.31 13.87
C LYS A 2 1.05 4.41 12.94
N MET A 3 0.28 4.72 11.89
CA MET A 3 0.40 6.04 11.26
C MET A 3 -0.12 7.06 12.26
N ARG A 4 0.70 8.03 12.62
CA ARG A 4 0.41 8.94 13.72
C ARG A 4 0.02 10.30 13.15
N THR A 5 -1.27 10.55 13.02
CA THR A 5 -1.80 11.92 12.90
C THR A 5 -1.76 12.56 14.30
N GLN A 6 -0.71 13.35 14.62
CA GLN A 6 -0.67 14.05 15.91
C GLN A 6 -1.55 15.30 15.92
N HIS A 7 -2.29 15.45 17.02
CA HIS A 7 -2.87 16.73 17.44
C HIS A 7 -2.01 17.39 18.52
N LYS A 8 -2.05 18.73 18.52
CA LYS A 8 -1.34 19.68 19.41
C LYS A 8 -1.26 19.16 20.85
N LEU A 9 -0.03 18.93 21.34
CA LEU A 9 0.24 18.71 22.76
C LEU A 9 1.17 19.79 23.32
N SER A 10 0.75 20.37 24.44
CA SER A 10 1.50 21.36 25.22
C SER A 10 2.74 20.73 25.88
N LEU A 11 3.85 21.46 25.83
CA LEU A 11 5.19 21.09 26.28
C LEU A 11 5.31 20.71 27.77
N HIS A 12 6.07 19.64 28.04
CA HIS A 12 7.01 19.62 29.15
C HIS A 12 8.37 19.09 28.70
N ARG A 13 9.42 19.84 29.06
CA ARG A 13 10.79 19.79 28.57
C ARG A 13 11.59 18.80 29.41
N GLU A 14 12.26 17.81 28.80
CA GLU A 14 13.58 17.35 29.27
C GLU A 14 14.48 17.01 28.08
N THR A 15 15.58 17.74 27.99
CA THR A 15 16.62 17.64 26.97
C THR A 15 17.59 16.50 27.29
N LEU A 16 17.83 15.61 26.32
CA LEU A 16 19.06 14.81 26.26
C LEU A 16 19.69 14.92 24.87
N LYS A 17 20.68 15.81 24.77
CA LYS A 17 21.66 15.84 23.67
C LYS A 17 22.56 14.62 23.81
N HIS A 18 22.93 13.96 22.70
CA HIS A 18 24.32 13.66 22.33
C HIS A 18 24.39 13.15 20.88
N ARG A 19 25.16 13.89 20.05
CA ARG A 19 25.54 13.55 18.67
C ARG A 19 26.54 12.40 18.67
N ASN A 20 26.44 11.49 17.70
CA ASN A 20 27.60 10.96 16.98
C ASN A 20 27.20 10.32 15.64
N LYS A 21 27.72 10.90 14.54
CA LYS A 21 27.68 10.34 13.19
C LYS A 21 28.67 9.18 13.10
N LYS A 22 28.23 7.98 12.69
CA LYS A 22 29.03 6.95 12.01
C LYS A 22 28.10 5.90 11.39
N ARG A 23 28.27 5.66 10.08
CA ARG A 23 27.64 4.57 9.30
C ARG A 23 27.78 3.24 10.06
N ALA A 24 26.67 2.56 10.32
CA ALA A 24 26.67 1.26 10.98
C ALA A 24 26.67 0.14 9.94
N LYS A 25 27.85 -0.45 9.71
CA LYS A 25 27.97 -1.80 9.15
C LYS A 25 28.03 -2.74 10.36
N VAL A 26 26.96 -3.50 10.62
CA VAL A 26 26.89 -4.40 11.78
C VAL A 26 27.43 -5.77 11.40
N THR A 27 28.70 -6.03 11.73
CA THR A 27 29.25 -7.39 11.79
C THR A 27 29.15 -7.89 13.23
N ALA A 28 28.39 -8.96 13.46
CA ALA A 28 28.23 -9.56 14.77
C ALA A 28 29.53 -10.23 15.27
N SER A 29 29.85 -10.05 16.54
CA SER A 29 30.77 -10.93 17.29
C SER A 29 30.07 -11.43 18.55
N PRO A 30 30.28 -12.69 18.95
CA PRO A 30 29.48 -13.32 19.99
C PRO A 30 30.06 -13.05 21.38
N GLY A 31 29.21 -12.64 22.32
CA GLY A 31 29.53 -12.74 23.75
C GLY A 31 29.33 -11.46 24.57
N SER A 32 28.09 -10.97 24.65
CA SER A 32 27.60 -10.27 25.86
C SER A 32 26.08 -10.15 25.78
N SER A 33 25.37 -10.65 26.80
CA SER A 33 23.92 -10.49 26.92
C SER A 33 23.60 -9.02 27.22
N VAL A 34 23.47 -8.22 26.17
CA VAL A 34 22.80 -6.93 26.22
C VAL A 34 21.33 -7.22 25.93
N HIS A 35 20.42 -6.75 26.77
CA HIS A 35 19.00 -6.74 26.43
C HIS A 35 18.87 -6.09 25.05
N GLN A 36 18.56 -6.89 24.03
CA GLN A 36 18.24 -6.37 22.71
C GLN A 36 16.97 -5.56 22.89
N HIS A 37 17.10 -4.23 22.96
CA HIS A 37 16.02 -3.38 22.50
C HIS A 37 15.82 -3.74 21.04
N GLN A 38 14.82 -4.59 20.79
CA GLN A 38 14.31 -4.83 19.45
C GLN A 38 13.93 -3.45 18.92
N LYS A 39 14.74 -2.91 18.01
CA LYS A 39 14.46 -1.64 17.37
C LYS A 39 13.27 -1.90 16.46
N PHE A 40 12.07 -1.59 16.94
CA PHE A 40 10.89 -1.57 16.11
C PHE A 40 11.06 -0.40 15.13
N MET A 41 11.42 -0.72 13.88
CA MET A 41 11.34 0.23 12.79
C MET A 41 9.87 0.28 12.36
N ASN A 42 9.27 1.46 12.45
CA ASN A 42 7.94 1.71 11.93
C ASN A 42 8.10 2.56 10.66
N PRO A 43 7.39 2.26 9.57
CA PRO A 43 7.38 3.11 8.37
C PRO A 43 6.53 4.35 8.67
N VAL A 44 7.12 5.30 9.40
CA VAL A 44 6.48 6.56 9.77
C VAL A 44 6.66 7.55 8.63
N ALA A 45 5.61 7.75 7.83
CA ALA A 45 5.53 8.84 6.87
C ALA A 45 5.22 10.16 7.57
N ALA A 46 5.88 11.24 7.14
CA ALA A 46 5.53 12.58 7.57
C ALA A 46 4.26 13.05 6.85
N GLY A 47 3.39 13.74 7.57
CA GLY A 47 2.17 14.33 7.02
C GLY A 47 2.22 15.85 6.95
N ASN A 48 1.21 16.44 6.32
CA ASN A 48 1.06 17.90 6.23
C ASN A 48 1.08 18.60 7.60
N HIS A 49 0.67 17.92 8.67
CA HIS A 49 0.71 18.47 10.02
C HIS A 49 2.13 18.57 10.62
N ASP A 50 3.11 17.88 10.05
CA ASP A 50 4.51 17.91 10.52
C ASP A 50 5.29 19.15 10.06
N GLU A 51 4.74 19.90 9.09
CA GLU A 51 5.27 21.19 8.63
C GLU A 51 4.47 22.39 9.15
N TYR A 52 3.36 22.19 9.87
CA TYR A 52 2.53 23.29 10.35
C TYR A 52 3.15 24.04 11.53
N ALA A 53 3.15 25.36 11.43
CA ALA A 53 3.42 26.26 12.53
C ALA A 53 2.22 26.38 13.48
N LEU A 54 2.44 26.98 14.66
CA LEU A 54 1.41 27.09 15.69
C LEU A 54 0.23 27.98 15.24
N SER A 55 0.53 29.09 14.57
CA SER A 55 -0.43 30.07 14.09
C SER A 55 -0.65 29.92 12.60
N TYR A 56 -1.90 30.13 12.17
CA TYR A 56 -2.25 30.12 10.76
C TYR A 56 -1.51 31.26 10.02
N GLY A 57 -0.87 30.93 8.90
CA GLY A 57 -0.10 31.87 8.08
C GLY A 57 1.36 32.07 8.48
N ASP A 58 1.80 31.47 9.60
CA ASP A 58 3.22 31.42 9.93
C ASP A 58 3.97 30.52 8.92
N PRO A 59 5.26 30.79 8.64
CA PRO A 59 6.06 29.94 7.77
C PRO A 59 6.09 28.49 8.23
N GLN A 60 6.09 27.56 7.28
CA GLN A 60 6.18 26.13 7.56
C GLN A 60 7.47 25.77 8.32
N LEU A 61 7.37 24.76 9.17
CA LEU A 61 8.44 24.27 10.03
C LEU A 61 9.00 22.94 9.51
N THR A 62 9.68 23.00 8.37
CA THR A 62 10.09 21.82 7.58
C THR A 62 11.06 20.85 8.25
N THR A 63 11.63 21.21 9.42
CA THR A 63 12.60 20.39 10.16
C THR A 63 12.00 19.69 11.38
N LYS A 64 10.75 20.00 11.76
CA LYS A 64 10.19 19.57 13.06
C LYS A 64 9.95 18.08 13.14
N PHE A 65 9.58 17.44 12.02
CA PHE A 65 9.52 15.98 11.94
C PHE A 65 10.83 15.34 12.41
N ASN A 66 11.95 15.70 11.78
CA ASN A 66 13.27 15.12 12.04
C ASN A 66 13.88 15.50 13.39
N GLU A 67 13.45 16.62 13.99
CA GLU A 67 13.81 16.96 15.37
C GLU A 67 13.17 16.02 16.42
N HIS A 68 12.00 15.43 16.10
CA HIS A 68 11.25 14.58 17.03
C HIS A 68 11.33 13.09 16.69
N ILE A 69 11.50 12.74 15.41
CA ILE A 69 11.50 11.38 14.91
C ILE A 69 12.86 11.10 14.27
N ASN A 70 13.57 10.09 14.79
CA ASN A 70 14.87 9.69 14.27
C ASN A 70 14.71 8.61 13.18
N VAL A 71 14.65 9.04 11.93
CA VAL A 71 14.62 8.19 10.73
C VAL A 71 15.96 8.25 9.97
N PRO A 72 16.34 7.21 9.22
CA PRO A 72 17.53 7.23 8.37
C PRO A 72 17.24 8.02 7.08
N ALA A 73 17.14 9.35 7.20
CA ALA A 73 16.82 10.24 6.08
C ALA A 73 17.79 10.05 4.91
N GLU A 74 17.25 9.64 3.77
CA GLU A 74 18.05 9.38 2.57
C GLU A 74 18.40 10.69 1.87
N ASN A 75 19.56 10.74 1.22
CA ASN A 75 20.14 11.95 0.61
C ASN A 75 20.26 13.17 1.56
N ASP A 76 20.20 12.95 2.89
CA ASP A 76 20.05 14.01 3.88
C ASP A 76 18.82 14.93 3.61
N ALA A 77 17.82 14.44 2.85
CA ALA A 77 16.65 15.18 2.41
C ALA A 77 15.67 15.44 3.57
N VAL A 78 15.41 16.73 3.85
CA VAL A 78 14.54 17.19 4.93
C VAL A 78 13.66 18.32 4.42
N ASP A 79 12.39 18.00 4.15
CA ASP A 79 11.37 18.99 3.78
C ASP A 79 9.99 18.58 4.33
N GLY A 80 9.67 19.05 5.54
CA GLY A 80 8.44 18.67 6.24
C GLY A 80 8.42 17.20 6.66
N GLY A 81 9.54 16.48 6.47
CA GLY A 81 9.64 15.03 6.53
C GLY A 81 10.93 14.55 5.87
N SER A 82 11.09 13.24 5.81
CA SER A 82 12.15 12.56 5.06
C SER A 82 11.62 11.28 4.45
N TYR A 83 12.20 10.88 3.33
CA TYR A 83 12.03 9.57 2.75
C TYR A 83 13.19 8.65 3.13
N TYR A 84 12.90 7.35 3.19
CA TYR A 84 13.84 6.31 3.61
C TYR A 84 13.25 4.92 3.38
N SER A 85 14.09 3.90 3.42
CA SER A 85 13.67 2.51 3.38
C SER A 85 14.32 1.66 4.47
N PHE A 86 13.78 0.47 4.70
CA PHE A 86 14.38 -0.56 5.54
C PHE A 86 13.76 -1.93 5.28
N ASP A 87 14.56 -2.97 5.49
CA ASP A 87 14.08 -4.35 5.42
C ASP A 87 13.69 -4.87 6.80
N TYR A 88 12.58 -5.60 6.85
CA TYR A 88 12.15 -6.33 8.04
C TYR A 88 11.37 -7.58 7.67
N ASN A 89 11.90 -8.75 8.04
CA ASN A 89 11.22 -10.04 7.91
C ASN A 89 10.75 -10.37 6.48
N GLY A 90 11.62 -10.21 5.48
CA GLY A 90 11.30 -10.48 4.06
C GLY A 90 10.53 -9.36 3.36
N VAL A 91 10.17 -8.30 4.09
CA VAL A 91 9.49 -7.12 3.56
C VAL A 91 10.46 -5.97 3.43
N HIS A 92 10.50 -5.37 2.26
CA HIS A 92 11.13 -4.08 2.02
C HIS A 92 10.10 -2.97 2.19
N PHE A 93 10.32 -2.11 3.20
CA PHE A 93 9.48 -0.95 3.45
C PHE A 93 10.10 0.28 2.84
N VAL A 94 9.33 0.98 2.01
CA VAL A 94 9.67 2.30 1.47
C VAL A 94 8.77 3.33 2.12
N VAL A 95 9.34 4.45 2.56
CA VAL A 95 8.58 5.58 3.13
C VAL A 95 8.82 6.79 2.25
N ALA A 96 7.78 7.25 1.56
CA ALA A 96 7.81 8.47 0.77
C ALA A 96 7.37 9.68 1.61
N ASN A 97 7.97 10.83 1.32
CA ASN A 97 7.66 12.11 1.92
C ASN A 97 6.81 12.96 0.97
N THR A 98 5.49 12.89 1.11
CA THR A 98 4.53 13.67 0.31
C THR A 98 4.48 15.16 0.64
N ASN A 99 5.35 15.64 1.53
CA ASN A 99 5.58 17.08 1.75
C ASN A 99 6.67 17.64 0.82
N ASP A 100 7.38 16.79 0.06
CA ASP A 100 8.36 17.18 -0.97
C ASP A 100 7.68 17.65 -2.28
N ASN A 101 6.58 18.37 -2.14
CA ASN A 101 5.68 18.78 -3.22
C ASN A 101 5.78 20.29 -3.53
N LYS A 102 6.87 20.93 -3.07
CA LYS A 102 7.08 22.37 -3.15
C LYS A 102 7.91 22.70 -4.39
N GLU A 103 7.64 23.85 -5.01
CA GLU A 103 8.47 24.35 -6.11
C GLU A 103 9.94 24.49 -5.65
N SER A 104 10.84 23.81 -6.36
CA SER A 104 12.28 23.80 -6.08
C SER A 104 13.09 23.56 -7.36
N GLU A 105 14.42 23.52 -7.27
CA GLU A 105 15.26 23.13 -8.42
C GLU A 105 15.01 21.68 -8.86
N ASP A 106 14.67 20.80 -7.91
CA ASP A 106 14.36 19.38 -8.15
C ASP A 106 12.87 19.14 -8.48
N ASN A 107 12.00 20.07 -8.10
CA ASN A 107 10.56 20.03 -8.38
C ASN A 107 10.06 21.37 -8.95
N PRO A 108 10.47 21.77 -10.17
CA PRO A 108 10.19 23.12 -10.69
C PRO A 108 8.70 23.39 -10.97
N GLU A 109 7.89 22.34 -11.09
CA GLU A 109 6.46 22.42 -11.41
C GLU A 109 5.55 22.17 -10.20
N GLY A 110 6.12 21.93 -9.01
CA GLY A 110 5.34 21.67 -7.79
C GLY A 110 4.50 20.38 -7.89
N LYS A 111 5.09 19.35 -8.49
CA LYS A 111 4.58 17.98 -8.65
C LYS A 111 4.38 17.24 -7.33
N ALA A 112 3.95 15.97 -7.39
CA ALA A 112 3.73 15.16 -6.19
C ALA A 112 4.94 15.10 -5.27
N LEU A 113 6.09 14.78 -5.86
CA LEU A 113 7.40 14.63 -5.20
C LEU A 113 8.49 15.26 -6.07
N GLY A 114 9.65 15.56 -5.48
CA GLY A 114 10.84 15.89 -6.23
C GLY A 114 11.36 14.72 -7.06
N GLN A 115 12.00 15.01 -8.19
CA GLN A 115 12.50 13.99 -9.11
C GLN A 115 13.57 13.11 -8.46
N GLU A 116 14.43 13.69 -7.61
CA GLU A 116 15.43 12.94 -6.83
C GLU A 116 14.77 11.86 -5.95
N GLN A 117 13.62 12.15 -5.34
CA GLN A 117 12.89 11.18 -4.52
C GLN A 117 12.24 10.09 -5.37
N ILE A 118 11.62 10.44 -6.51
CA ILE A 118 11.02 9.48 -7.45
C ILE A 118 12.08 8.50 -7.98
N ASP A 119 13.21 9.03 -8.44
CA ASP A 119 14.32 8.22 -8.96
C ASP A 119 14.93 7.36 -7.86
N TRP A 120 15.03 7.89 -6.63
CA TRP A 120 15.50 7.11 -5.50
C TRP A 120 14.55 5.94 -5.19
N ILE A 121 13.24 6.15 -5.11
CA ILE A 121 12.25 5.09 -4.84
C ILE A 121 12.39 3.96 -5.88
N ARG A 122 12.49 4.30 -7.17
CA ARG A 122 12.67 3.31 -8.24
C ARG A 122 13.92 2.45 -8.02
N ASN A 123 15.07 3.10 -7.83
CA ASN A 123 16.34 2.40 -7.62
C ASN A 123 16.36 1.57 -6.33
N ASP A 124 15.76 2.06 -5.25
CA ASP A 124 15.70 1.41 -3.95
C ASP A 124 14.88 0.11 -4.01
N VAL A 125 13.70 0.15 -4.66
CA VAL A 125 12.87 -1.06 -4.86
C VAL A 125 13.54 -2.07 -5.79
N GLU A 126 14.16 -1.62 -6.88
CA GLU A 126 14.92 -2.49 -7.79
C GLU A 126 16.09 -3.19 -7.04
N GLU A 127 16.85 -2.43 -6.25
CA GLU A 127 17.94 -2.97 -5.44
C GLU A 127 17.43 -3.96 -4.38
N ALA A 128 16.31 -3.64 -3.72
CA ALA A 128 15.69 -4.51 -2.72
C ALA A 128 15.25 -5.85 -3.33
N ARG A 129 14.60 -5.83 -4.49
CA ARG A 129 14.22 -7.06 -5.21
C ARG A 129 15.45 -7.85 -5.66
N ALA A 130 16.49 -7.20 -6.17
CA ALA A 130 17.75 -7.86 -6.51
C ALA A 130 18.42 -8.51 -5.28
N ASN A 131 18.17 -7.97 -4.09
CA ASN A 131 18.64 -8.50 -2.81
C ASN A 131 17.68 -9.52 -2.16
N GLY A 132 16.58 -9.89 -2.83
CA GLY A 132 15.65 -10.93 -2.40
C GLY A 132 14.50 -10.44 -1.53
N ALA A 133 14.13 -9.16 -1.59
CA ALA A 133 12.86 -8.70 -1.02
C ALA A 133 11.70 -9.42 -1.72
N GLU A 134 10.91 -10.15 -0.93
CA GLU A 134 9.73 -10.86 -1.43
C GLU A 134 8.51 -9.94 -1.44
N TRP A 135 8.43 -9.01 -0.48
CA TRP A 135 7.31 -8.08 -0.34
C TRP A 135 7.80 -6.64 -0.39
N VAL A 136 7.08 -5.78 -1.10
CA VAL A 136 7.31 -4.33 -1.14
C VAL A 136 6.11 -3.62 -0.54
N VAL A 137 6.36 -2.81 0.50
CA VAL A 137 5.33 -2.01 1.17
C VAL A 137 5.71 -0.54 1.08
N LEU A 138 4.90 0.26 0.39
CA LEU A 138 5.09 1.70 0.28
C LEU A 138 4.21 2.43 1.30
N SER A 139 4.79 3.32 2.11
CA SER A 139 4.06 4.15 3.07
C SER A 139 4.19 5.63 2.74
N TYR A 140 3.05 6.32 2.70
CA TYR A 140 2.96 7.76 2.43
C TYR A 140 1.73 8.36 3.10
N HIS A 141 1.67 9.69 3.21
CA HIS A 141 0.60 10.35 3.97
C HIS A 141 -0.61 10.72 3.11
N LYS A 142 -0.43 11.43 1.98
CA LYS A 142 -1.52 11.94 1.14
C LYS A 142 -2.14 10.81 0.29
N PRO A 143 -3.43 10.45 0.48
CA PRO A 143 -3.99 9.21 -0.03
C PRO A 143 -4.32 9.27 -1.52
N LEU A 144 -4.03 8.18 -2.23
CA LEU A 144 -4.47 7.95 -3.61
C LEU A 144 -5.97 7.60 -3.64
N PHE A 145 -6.40 6.78 -2.68
CA PHE A 145 -7.75 6.24 -2.62
C PHE A 145 -8.29 6.39 -1.21
N SER A 146 -9.38 7.12 -1.07
CA SER A 146 -10.03 7.38 0.20
C SER A 146 -11.55 7.38 0.03
N LYS A 147 -12.26 6.93 1.06
CA LYS A 147 -13.72 7.08 1.13
C LYS A 147 -14.16 8.51 1.45
N SER A 148 -13.22 9.40 1.76
CA SER A 148 -13.46 10.83 1.89
C SER A 148 -12.90 11.62 0.70
N TYR A 149 -13.10 12.93 0.74
CA TYR A 149 -13.04 13.79 -0.44
C TYR A 149 -11.64 14.18 -0.92
N HIS A 150 -10.61 14.11 -0.06
CA HIS A 150 -9.34 14.77 -0.35
C HIS A 150 -8.67 14.22 -1.62
N SER A 151 -8.75 12.90 -1.85
CA SER A 151 -8.19 12.22 -3.03
C SER A 151 -8.74 12.71 -4.38
N LEU A 152 -9.98 13.20 -4.43
CA LEU A 152 -10.64 13.65 -5.66
C LEU A 152 -10.84 15.17 -5.74
N GLN A 153 -10.42 15.93 -4.73
CA GLN A 153 -10.69 17.37 -4.66
C GLN A 153 -9.45 18.22 -4.40
N ASP A 154 -8.59 17.80 -3.49
CA ASP A 154 -7.48 18.65 -3.06
C ASP A 154 -6.33 18.50 -4.06
N THR A 155 -5.96 19.59 -4.73
CA THR A 155 -5.02 19.57 -5.86
C THR A 155 -3.69 18.89 -5.52
N ASP A 156 -3.14 19.13 -4.33
CA ASP A 156 -1.87 18.51 -3.93
C ASP A 156 -1.99 17.01 -3.64
N VAL A 157 -3.19 16.52 -3.31
CA VAL A 157 -3.46 15.08 -3.15
C VAL A 157 -3.74 14.44 -4.52
N GLN A 158 -4.42 15.14 -5.42
CA GLN A 158 -4.65 14.69 -6.80
C GLN A 158 -3.33 14.50 -7.56
N LEU A 159 -2.40 15.45 -7.45
CA LEU A 159 -1.05 15.34 -8.04
C LEU A 159 -0.31 14.11 -7.52
N VAL A 160 -0.39 13.85 -6.20
CA VAL A 160 0.19 12.64 -5.59
C VAL A 160 -0.39 11.38 -6.21
N ARG A 161 -1.70 11.35 -6.48
CA ARG A 161 -2.33 10.21 -7.14
C ARG A 161 -1.95 10.05 -8.60
N GLU A 162 -1.95 11.13 -9.36
CA GLU A 162 -1.63 11.12 -10.79
C GLU A 162 -0.21 10.62 -11.05
N GLU A 163 0.75 10.92 -10.18
CA GLU A 163 2.14 10.48 -10.34
C GLU A 163 2.47 9.16 -9.63
N LEU A 164 2.03 8.98 -8.38
CA LEU A 164 2.41 7.79 -7.63
C LEU A 164 1.66 6.55 -8.07
N MET A 165 0.46 6.66 -8.65
CA MET A 165 -0.26 5.46 -9.09
C MET A 165 0.51 4.72 -10.19
N GLU A 166 1.06 5.46 -11.17
CA GLU A 166 1.92 4.88 -12.22
C GLU A 166 3.21 4.30 -11.64
N LEU A 167 3.89 5.02 -10.74
CA LEU A 167 5.12 4.53 -10.10
C LEU A 167 4.88 3.27 -9.27
N ILE A 168 3.75 3.20 -8.55
CA ILE A 168 3.37 2.07 -7.69
C ILE A 168 3.13 0.82 -8.53
N ASP A 169 2.46 0.98 -9.67
CA ASP A 169 2.20 -0.09 -10.65
C ASP A 169 3.51 -0.54 -11.33
N GLU A 170 4.36 0.41 -11.77
CA GLU A 170 5.69 0.15 -12.35
C GLU A 170 6.56 -0.71 -11.42
N LEU A 171 6.48 -0.46 -10.11
CA LEU A 171 7.32 -1.10 -9.09
C LEU A 171 6.72 -2.38 -8.49
N ASP A 172 5.53 -2.79 -8.95
CA ASP A 172 4.82 -3.98 -8.45
C ASP A 172 4.71 -3.95 -6.91
N VAL A 173 4.24 -2.83 -6.35
CA VAL A 173 4.11 -2.71 -4.89
C VAL A 173 2.95 -3.59 -4.41
N ASP A 174 3.18 -4.43 -3.41
CA ASP A 174 2.13 -5.33 -2.90
C ASP A 174 1.07 -4.58 -2.09
N LEU A 175 1.55 -3.68 -1.23
CA LEU A 175 0.70 -2.98 -0.26
C LEU A 175 1.12 -1.52 -0.12
N ALA A 176 0.17 -0.62 -0.30
CA ALA A 176 0.37 0.80 -0.11
C ALA A 176 -0.39 1.29 1.12
N LEU A 177 0.35 1.85 2.07
CA LEU A 177 -0.15 2.36 3.33
C LEU A 177 -0.35 3.87 3.21
N GLN A 178 -1.58 4.32 3.45
CA GLN A 178 -1.99 5.71 3.31
C GLN A 178 -2.52 6.31 4.61
N GLY A 179 -2.51 7.64 4.69
CA GLY A 179 -3.02 8.42 5.82
C GLY A 179 -3.93 9.56 5.37
N HIS A 180 -3.71 10.75 5.94
CA HIS A 180 -4.44 12.01 5.74
C HIS A 180 -5.93 11.99 6.07
N ASP A 181 -6.73 11.12 5.43
CA ASP A 181 -8.17 11.08 5.60
C ASP A 181 -8.56 10.29 6.83
N HIS A 182 -9.51 10.81 7.58
CA HIS A 182 -9.91 10.25 8.87
C HIS A 182 -11.12 9.31 8.74
N VAL A 183 -11.00 8.35 7.82
CA VAL A 183 -11.93 7.25 7.56
C VAL A 183 -11.18 5.93 7.64
N ILE A 184 -11.88 4.81 7.44
CA ILE A 184 -11.24 3.52 7.19
C ILE A 184 -11.53 3.06 5.77
N SER A 185 -10.54 2.51 5.07
CA SER A 185 -10.75 1.89 3.77
C SER A 185 -9.65 0.90 3.39
N ARG A 186 -10.03 -0.04 2.52
CA ARG A 186 -9.17 -0.94 1.76
C ARG A 186 -9.69 -1.03 0.32
N THR A 187 -8.82 -0.82 -0.66
CA THR A 187 -9.16 -1.09 -2.06
C THR A 187 -9.21 -2.59 -2.35
N LYS A 188 -9.75 -2.98 -3.50
CA LYS A 188 -9.32 -4.20 -4.19
C LYS A 188 -7.88 -4.01 -4.71
N PRO A 189 -7.17 -5.02 -5.23
CA PRO A 189 -5.93 -4.76 -5.94
C PRO A 189 -6.24 -3.92 -7.17
N LEU A 190 -5.48 -2.84 -7.39
CA LEU A 190 -5.71 -1.90 -8.48
C LEU A 190 -4.48 -1.78 -9.38
N ASN A 191 -4.72 -1.82 -10.68
CA ASN A 191 -3.72 -1.51 -11.71
C ASN A 191 -3.83 -0.05 -12.13
N TYR A 192 -2.74 0.55 -12.58
CA TYR A 192 -2.74 1.91 -13.10
C TYR A 192 -3.48 2.02 -14.44
N VAL A 193 -4.22 3.11 -14.61
CA VAL A 193 -4.72 3.59 -15.90
C VAL A 193 -4.51 5.10 -16.01
N PRO A 194 -4.21 5.65 -17.20
CA PRO A 194 -4.05 7.10 -17.37
C PRO A 194 -5.32 7.88 -17.03
N THR A 195 -5.15 9.13 -16.58
CA THR A 195 -6.29 10.01 -16.19
C THR A 195 -7.29 10.21 -17.33
N ASP A 196 -6.81 10.24 -18.57
CA ASP A 196 -7.64 10.38 -19.78
C ASP A 196 -8.55 9.16 -20.02
N GLU A 197 -8.22 7.99 -19.46
CA GLU A 197 -9.05 6.78 -19.51
C GLU A 197 -9.98 6.66 -18.30
N ASN A 198 -9.47 7.00 -17.11
CA ASN A 198 -10.26 6.97 -15.89
C ASN A 198 -9.83 8.05 -14.89
N PHE A 199 -10.80 8.81 -14.39
CA PHE A 199 -10.55 9.92 -13.45
C PHE A 199 -9.89 9.48 -12.14
N SER A 200 -9.94 8.19 -11.78
CA SER A 200 -9.40 7.64 -10.53
C SER A 200 -7.95 7.19 -10.62
N ASN A 201 -7.40 7.06 -11.84
CA ASN A 201 -6.12 6.41 -12.15
C ASN A 201 -6.00 4.92 -11.78
N GLY A 202 -7.06 4.29 -11.28
CA GLY A 202 -7.04 2.89 -10.86
C GLY A 202 -8.16 2.08 -11.49
N VAL A 203 -7.86 0.86 -11.93
CA VAL A 203 -8.84 -0.15 -12.34
C VAL A 203 -8.66 -1.40 -11.48
N VAL A 204 -9.76 -2.08 -11.16
CA VAL A 204 -9.71 -3.32 -10.37
C VAL A 204 -8.97 -4.40 -11.14
N ASP A 205 -7.99 -5.01 -10.49
CA ASP A 205 -7.29 -6.21 -10.97
C ASP A 205 -8.20 -7.44 -10.86
N GLU A 206 -8.15 -8.30 -11.88
CA GLU A 206 -8.93 -9.55 -11.95
C GLU A 206 -8.18 -10.72 -11.31
N ALA A 207 -7.53 -10.48 -10.18
CA ALA A 207 -6.79 -11.50 -9.45
C ALA A 207 -7.71 -12.60 -8.91
N GLU A 208 -7.24 -13.83 -8.97
CA GLU A 208 -7.94 -14.96 -8.35
C GLU A 208 -8.00 -14.77 -6.82
N THR A 209 -9.09 -15.24 -6.23
CA THR A 209 -9.27 -15.20 -4.78
C THR A 209 -9.45 -16.59 -4.21
N THR A 210 -8.91 -16.79 -3.02
CA THR A 210 -9.21 -17.95 -2.17
C THR A 210 -9.70 -17.48 -0.81
N THR A 211 -10.30 -18.38 -0.04
CA THR A 211 -10.84 -18.04 1.29
C THR A 211 -10.35 -19.06 2.31
N GLU A 212 -9.77 -18.56 3.39
CA GLU A 212 -9.45 -19.36 4.57
C GLU A 212 -10.24 -18.82 5.78
N GLY A 213 -11.21 -19.61 6.25
CA GLY A 213 -12.15 -19.16 7.26
C GLY A 213 -13.00 -17.98 6.76
N ASP A 214 -12.90 -16.84 7.43
CA ASP A 214 -13.59 -15.59 7.08
C ASP A 214 -12.67 -14.58 6.37
N VAL A 215 -11.48 -15.00 5.94
CA VAL A 215 -10.46 -14.12 5.33
C VAL A 215 -10.33 -14.44 3.84
N GLU A 216 -10.52 -13.42 3.01
CA GLU A 216 -10.26 -13.46 1.56
C GLU A 216 -8.77 -13.18 1.29
N TYR A 217 -8.17 -14.01 0.44
CA TYR A 217 -6.80 -13.86 -0.02
C TYR A 217 -6.77 -13.69 -1.54
N TYR A 218 -6.07 -12.66 -2.02
CA TYR A 218 -5.75 -12.51 -3.44
C TYR A 218 -4.51 -13.33 -3.78
N VAL A 219 -4.58 -14.14 -4.83
CA VAL A 219 -3.47 -14.98 -5.29
C VAL A 219 -2.73 -14.25 -6.41
N ASN A 220 -1.46 -13.92 -6.17
CA ASN A 220 -0.60 -13.22 -7.14
C ASN A 220 -1.26 -12.00 -7.83
N PRO A 221 -1.91 -11.08 -7.09
CA PRO A 221 -2.46 -9.89 -7.71
C PRO A 221 -1.35 -9.11 -8.40
N GLN A 222 -1.63 -8.61 -9.60
CA GLN A 222 -0.75 -7.68 -10.31
C GLN A 222 -0.93 -6.26 -9.77
N GLY A 223 -2.13 -5.95 -9.29
CA GLY A 223 -2.46 -4.64 -8.74
C GLY A 223 -2.07 -4.48 -7.26
N THR A 224 -1.82 -3.24 -6.86
CA THR A 224 -1.53 -2.88 -5.47
C THR A 224 -2.81 -2.78 -4.63
N ILE A 225 -2.77 -3.27 -3.38
CA ILE A 225 -3.84 -3.01 -2.40
C ILE A 225 -3.49 -1.77 -1.56
N PHE A 226 -4.41 -0.82 -1.51
CA PHE A 226 -4.27 0.42 -0.75
C PHE A 226 -5.05 0.36 0.56
N VAL A 227 -4.38 0.65 1.68
CA VAL A 227 -4.96 0.55 3.03
C VAL A 227 -4.86 1.87 3.78
N LEU A 228 -5.99 2.33 4.30
CA LEU A 228 -6.12 3.57 5.06
C LEU A 228 -6.88 3.28 6.36
N PRO A 229 -6.21 2.89 7.47
CA PRO A 229 -6.86 2.57 8.74
C PRO A 229 -6.83 3.77 9.70
N ASN A 230 -7.20 4.97 9.22
CA ASN A 230 -6.71 6.24 9.78
C ASN A 230 -7.71 6.98 10.68
N THR A 231 -8.28 6.27 11.65
CA THR A 231 -9.09 6.84 12.75
C THR A 231 -8.41 6.69 14.11
N GLY A 232 -7.08 6.53 14.14
CA GLY A 232 -6.31 6.37 15.39
C GLY A 232 -6.23 7.64 16.25
N GLY A 233 -6.64 8.79 15.70
CA GLY A 233 -6.78 10.07 16.38
C GLY A 233 -8.19 10.32 16.89
N THR A 234 -8.55 11.59 17.10
CA THR A 234 -9.93 11.96 17.48
C THR A 234 -10.70 12.65 16.36
N LYS A 235 -10.02 13.02 15.28
CA LYS A 235 -10.65 13.63 14.12
C LYS A 235 -11.22 12.53 13.24
N GLU A 236 -12.36 12.82 12.65
CA GLU A 236 -13.13 11.93 11.78
C GLU A 236 -13.64 12.70 10.57
N TYR A 237 -13.82 11.98 9.46
CA TYR A 237 -14.34 12.50 8.21
C TYR A 237 -15.52 11.68 7.72
N ASP A 238 -16.34 12.34 6.90
CA ASP A 238 -17.48 11.73 6.22
C ASP A 238 -17.02 10.74 5.14
N ASP A 239 -17.65 9.56 5.09
CA ASP A 239 -17.62 8.67 3.92
C ASP A 239 -18.68 9.16 2.92
N ILE A 240 -18.26 10.12 2.10
CA ILE A 240 -19.17 10.86 1.23
C ILE A 240 -19.69 9.98 0.09
N TYR A 241 -18.88 9.06 -0.42
CA TYR A 241 -19.20 8.31 -1.64
C TYR A 241 -20.20 7.19 -1.37
N SER A 242 -20.19 6.60 -0.17
CA SER A 242 -21.19 5.58 0.20
C SER A 242 -22.61 6.14 0.36
N LYS A 243 -22.77 7.46 0.44
CA LYS A 243 -24.06 8.15 0.60
C LYS A 243 -24.70 8.59 -0.74
N GLY A 244 -24.03 8.32 -1.88
CA GLY A 244 -24.54 8.61 -3.22
C GLY A 244 -24.26 10.03 -3.72
N VAL A 245 -24.50 10.27 -5.01
CA VAL A 245 -24.06 11.49 -5.71
C VAL A 245 -24.69 12.77 -5.16
N GLU A 246 -25.96 12.73 -4.75
CA GLU A 246 -26.65 13.88 -4.17
C GLU A 246 -26.00 14.35 -2.87
N HIS A 247 -25.52 13.41 -2.05
CA HIS A 247 -24.78 13.73 -0.83
C HIS A 247 -23.43 14.35 -1.16
N VAL A 248 -22.69 13.75 -2.11
CA VAL A 248 -21.40 14.26 -2.60
C VAL A 248 -21.55 15.71 -3.05
N HIS A 249 -22.52 16.03 -3.92
CA HIS A 249 -22.75 17.39 -4.41
C HIS A 249 -23.15 18.36 -3.30
N THR A 250 -23.92 17.89 -2.31
CA THR A 250 -24.36 18.69 -1.17
C THR A 250 -23.19 19.10 -0.27
N VAL A 251 -22.33 18.15 0.11
CA VAL A 251 -21.25 18.42 1.06
C VAL A 251 -19.96 18.88 0.37
N ARG A 252 -19.74 18.53 -0.90
CA ARG A 252 -18.59 18.94 -1.73
C ARG A 252 -19.05 19.48 -3.09
N PRO A 253 -19.42 20.76 -3.16
CA PRO A 253 -19.81 21.38 -4.43
C PRO A 253 -18.73 21.36 -5.53
N ASN A 254 -17.44 21.23 -5.17
CA ASN A 254 -16.35 21.10 -6.16
C ASN A 254 -16.33 19.72 -6.85
N LEU A 255 -17.14 18.76 -6.38
CA LEU A 255 -17.33 17.44 -6.97
C LEU A 255 -18.66 17.32 -7.73
N ASP A 256 -19.29 18.45 -8.10
CA ASP A 256 -20.55 18.50 -8.85
C ASP A 256 -20.46 17.88 -10.26
N TRP A 257 -19.24 17.71 -10.77
CA TRP A 257 -18.95 17.03 -12.03
C TRP A 257 -19.20 15.52 -11.96
N MET A 258 -19.13 14.90 -10.78
CA MET A 258 -19.31 13.45 -10.64
C MET A 258 -20.77 13.07 -10.92
N THR A 259 -20.95 12.08 -11.77
CA THR A 259 -22.23 11.40 -11.97
C THR A 259 -22.43 10.27 -10.94
N GLN A 260 -23.64 9.70 -10.87
CA GLN A 260 -23.85 8.51 -10.04
C GLN A 260 -23.00 7.32 -10.53
N GLU A 261 -22.75 7.21 -11.84
CA GLU A 261 -21.87 6.18 -12.41
C GLU A 261 -20.42 6.36 -11.95
N ASP A 262 -19.92 7.60 -11.87
CA ASP A 262 -18.58 7.88 -11.34
C ASP A 262 -18.47 7.53 -9.86
N VAL A 263 -19.50 7.84 -9.06
CA VAL A 263 -19.56 7.47 -7.63
C VAL A 263 -19.61 5.95 -7.46
N ASP A 264 -20.41 5.25 -8.27
CA ASP A 264 -20.52 3.79 -8.24
C ASP A 264 -19.20 3.13 -8.66
N TYR A 265 -18.56 3.66 -9.71
CA TYR A 265 -17.24 3.22 -10.16
C TYR A 265 -16.21 3.39 -9.05
N TYR A 266 -16.11 4.59 -8.48
CA TYR A 266 -15.14 4.87 -7.42
C TYR A 266 -15.37 3.98 -6.20
N ASN A 267 -16.63 3.77 -5.81
CA ASN A 267 -16.98 2.86 -4.72
C ASN A 267 -16.58 1.41 -5.02
N ASN A 268 -16.67 0.97 -6.28
CA ASN A 268 -16.31 -0.40 -6.69
C ASN A 268 -14.80 -0.69 -6.59
N LEU A 269 -13.95 0.35 -6.54
CA LEU A 269 -12.52 0.20 -6.26
C LEU A 269 -12.26 -0.31 -4.83
N PHE A 270 -13.22 -0.15 -3.92
CA PHE A 270 -13.08 -0.53 -2.52
C PHE A 270 -13.70 -1.89 -2.22
N ALA A 271 -12.97 -2.73 -1.50
CA ALA A 271 -13.49 -3.98 -0.94
C ALA A 271 -14.06 -3.76 0.47
N PHE A 272 -13.54 -2.78 1.19
CA PHE A 272 -13.98 -2.41 2.52
C PHE A 272 -13.75 -0.91 2.74
N GLY A 273 -14.63 -0.27 3.49
CA GLY A 273 -14.42 1.10 3.92
C GLY A 273 -15.67 1.74 4.46
N GLY A 274 -15.49 2.82 5.20
CA GLY A 274 -16.57 3.51 5.85
C GLY A 274 -16.08 4.59 6.81
N GLN A 275 -17.07 5.29 7.36
CA GLN A 275 -16.91 6.12 8.55
C GLN A 275 -17.30 5.27 9.77
N PRO A 276 -16.35 4.84 10.61
CA PRO A 276 -16.66 3.96 11.74
C PRO A 276 -17.42 4.68 12.86
N GLN A 277 -17.33 6.02 12.93
CA GLN A 277 -18.08 6.82 13.88
C GLN A 277 -19.48 7.16 13.35
N GLU A 278 -20.51 6.89 14.15
CA GLU A 278 -21.87 7.33 13.83
C GLU A 278 -22.08 8.75 14.35
N SER A 279 -22.20 9.73 13.45
CA SER A 279 -22.39 11.13 13.83
C SER A 279 -23.30 11.88 12.85
N GLU A 280 -24.38 12.49 13.39
CA GLU A 280 -25.27 13.39 12.64
C GLU A 280 -24.54 14.64 12.12
N ALA A 281 -23.32 14.91 12.58
CA ALA A 281 -22.50 16.05 12.14
C ALA A 281 -22.18 16.01 10.64
N PHE A 282 -22.42 14.86 9.98
CA PHE A 282 -22.13 14.59 8.58
C PHE A 282 -23.36 14.44 7.69
N ASP A 283 -24.56 14.67 8.22
CA ASP A 283 -25.78 14.56 7.40
C ASP A 283 -25.87 15.66 6.35
N THR A 284 -25.29 16.83 6.62
CA THR A 284 -25.40 18.03 5.77
C THR A 284 -24.09 18.83 5.63
N SER A 285 -22.98 18.33 6.18
CA SER A 285 -21.72 19.07 6.22
C SER A 285 -20.52 18.14 6.41
N HIS A 286 -19.35 18.52 5.88
CA HIS A 286 -18.08 18.01 6.40
C HIS A 286 -17.59 18.78 7.61
N SER A 287 -18.01 18.37 8.77
CA SER A 287 -17.49 18.97 9.99
C SER A 287 -16.16 18.33 10.32
N ASN A 288 -15.18 19.11 10.78
CA ASN A 288 -14.01 18.57 11.49
C ASN A 288 -14.47 18.07 12.87
N ASN A 289 -15.32 17.04 12.90
CA ASN A 289 -15.86 16.51 14.14
C ASN A 289 -14.74 15.85 14.95
N ARG A 290 -14.97 15.71 16.25
CA ARG A 290 -14.02 15.13 17.17
C ARG A 290 -14.69 14.07 18.03
N ASP A 291 -14.39 12.81 17.76
CA ASP A 291 -14.77 11.68 18.58
C ASP A 291 -13.56 10.77 18.84
N SER A 292 -13.42 10.35 20.08
CA SER A 292 -12.39 9.40 20.50
C SER A 292 -12.95 8.05 20.91
N ALA A 293 -14.28 7.89 20.93
CA ALA A 293 -14.97 6.69 21.36
C ALA A 293 -14.72 5.50 20.42
N VAL A 294 -14.60 5.77 19.12
CA VAL A 294 -14.27 4.76 18.11
C VAL A 294 -12.97 5.14 17.40
N GLN A 295 -12.01 4.20 17.39
CA GLN A 295 -10.70 4.39 16.77
C GLN A 295 -10.25 3.09 16.11
N ASN A 296 -9.51 3.16 15.00
CA ASN A 296 -9.03 1.97 14.30
C ASN A 296 -7.50 1.96 14.17
N PHE A 297 -6.97 0.75 13.97
CA PHE A 297 -5.59 0.50 13.59
C PHE A 297 -5.50 -0.82 12.83
N ALA A 298 -4.42 -1.02 12.08
CA ALA A 298 -4.17 -2.28 11.38
C ALA A 298 -2.95 -3.02 11.95
N ALA A 299 -3.06 -4.34 12.00
CA ALA A 299 -1.95 -5.26 12.18
C ALA A 299 -1.63 -5.92 10.83
N TYR A 300 -0.35 -6.04 10.54
CA TYR A 300 0.17 -6.62 9.30
C TYR A 300 1.04 -7.81 9.70
N THR A 301 0.72 -8.97 9.16
CA THR A 301 1.41 -10.24 9.45
C THR A 301 1.96 -10.77 8.13
N VAL A 302 3.27 -11.01 8.08
CA VAL A 302 3.92 -11.60 6.90
C VAL A 302 4.61 -12.89 7.33
N SER A 303 4.31 -13.98 6.62
CA SER A 303 4.84 -15.32 6.88
C SER A 303 5.12 -16.03 5.57
N GLY A 304 6.36 -15.92 5.08
CA GLY A 304 6.75 -16.49 3.79
C GLY A 304 5.99 -15.83 2.65
N ASP A 305 5.23 -16.63 1.92
CA ASP A 305 4.41 -16.25 0.78
C ASP A 305 3.02 -15.70 1.16
N GLU A 306 2.72 -15.54 2.44
CA GLU A 306 1.46 -14.94 2.90
C GLU A 306 1.67 -13.57 3.57
N LEU A 307 0.92 -12.57 3.10
CA LEU A 307 0.70 -11.30 3.78
C LEU A 307 -0.76 -11.20 4.21
N ARG A 308 -1.01 -10.99 5.50
CA ARG A 308 -2.34 -10.78 6.08
C ARG A 308 -2.44 -9.44 6.77
N VAL A 309 -3.58 -8.77 6.62
CA VAL A 309 -3.91 -7.52 7.30
C VAL A 309 -5.20 -7.70 8.07
N ASP A 310 -5.17 -7.36 9.35
CA ASP A 310 -6.34 -7.30 10.23
C ASP A 310 -6.57 -5.85 10.67
N ILE A 311 -7.74 -5.30 10.37
CA ILE A 311 -8.18 -3.97 10.81
C ILE A 311 -8.97 -4.14 12.10
N TYR A 312 -8.48 -3.52 13.17
CA TYR A 312 -9.09 -3.53 14.48
C TYR A 312 -9.86 -2.23 14.73
N GLN A 313 -10.95 -2.35 15.48
CA GLN A 313 -11.71 -1.25 16.05
C GLN A 313 -11.60 -1.28 17.56
N ILE A 314 -11.33 -0.12 18.14
CA ILE A 314 -11.40 0.16 19.56
C ILE A 314 -12.68 0.94 19.78
N GLU A 315 -13.55 0.47 20.66
CA GLU A 315 -14.78 1.16 21.06
C GLU A 315 -14.77 1.45 22.56
N GLY A 316 -15.35 2.57 22.97
CA GLY A 316 -15.56 2.94 24.37
C GLY A 316 -15.18 4.40 24.67
N ASN A 317 -16.13 5.15 25.20
CA ASN A 317 -16.00 6.53 25.60
C ASN A 317 -15.36 6.68 26.99
N LEU A 318 -14.09 7.09 27.00
CA LEU A 318 -13.34 7.32 28.23
C LEU A 318 -13.89 8.47 29.09
N HIS A 319 -14.58 9.45 28.49
CA HIS A 319 -15.18 10.56 29.24
C HIS A 319 -16.42 10.13 30.02
N GLU A 320 -17.10 9.09 29.55
CA GLU A 320 -18.28 8.50 30.18
C GLU A 320 -17.93 7.32 31.10
N GLY A 321 -16.64 6.97 31.18
CA GLY A 321 -16.14 5.88 32.02
C GLY A 321 -16.43 4.49 31.45
N GLU A 322 -16.66 4.40 30.13
CA GLU A 322 -16.87 3.12 29.45
C GLU A 322 -15.57 2.32 29.38
N GLU A 323 -15.71 0.99 29.48
CA GLU A 323 -14.60 0.07 29.22
C GLU A 323 -14.29 0.06 27.71
N ARG A 324 -13.00 -0.03 27.36
CA ARG A 324 -12.61 -0.14 25.96
C ARG A 324 -12.50 -1.58 25.50
N THR A 325 -13.22 -1.90 24.44
CA THR A 325 -13.15 -3.19 23.74
C THR A 325 -12.28 -3.07 22.51
N VAL A 326 -11.73 -4.20 22.05
CA VAL A 326 -10.98 -4.29 20.78
C VAL A 326 -11.54 -5.47 20.00
N SER A 327 -11.99 -5.22 18.77
CA SER A 327 -12.53 -6.23 17.86
C SER A 327 -11.89 -6.10 16.48
N ILE A 328 -11.85 -7.20 15.72
CA ILE A 328 -11.51 -7.16 14.29
C ILE A 328 -12.78 -6.76 13.54
N VAL A 329 -12.68 -5.77 12.66
CA VAL A 329 -13.78 -5.31 11.79
C VAL A 329 -13.60 -5.69 10.33
N HIS A 330 -12.36 -6.01 9.92
CA HIS A 330 -12.05 -6.49 8.58
C HIS A 330 -10.72 -7.24 8.55
N SER A 331 -10.62 -8.27 7.72
CA SER A 331 -9.40 -9.03 7.49
C SER A 331 -9.29 -9.39 6.00
N PHE A 332 -8.08 -9.38 5.48
CA PHE A 332 -7.76 -9.87 4.14
C PHE A 332 -6.30 -10.30 4.05
N GLY A 333 -5.93 -10.96 2.96
CA GLY A 333 -4.53 -11.21 2.65
C GLY A 333 -4.19 -11.25 1.17
N ILE A 334 -2.91 -11.48 0.93
CA ILE A 334 -2.27 -11.70 -0.37
C ILE A 334 -1.42 -12.96 -0.22
N THR A 335 -1.47 -13.85 -1.20
CA THR A 335 -0.57 -15.00 -1.28
C THR A 335 0.27 -14.94 -2.56
N LYS A 336 1.56 -15.28 -2.45
CA LYS A 336 2.47 -15.40 -3.59
C LYS A 336 2.66 -16.87 -3.97
N GLY A 337 1.93 -17.35 -4.98
CA GLY A 337 2.03 -18.71 -5.49
C GLY A 337 3.07 -18.86 -6.60
N VAL A 338 3.61 -20.06 -6.81
CA VAL A 338 4.39 -20.39 -8.02
C VAL A 338 3.43 -20.40 -9.21
N GLU A 339 3.70 -19.61 -10.25
CA GLU A 339 3.02 -19.76 -11.54
C GLU A 339 3.14 -21.22 -11.99
N THR A 340 2.03 -21.94 -12.00
CA THR A 340 1.97 -23.18 -12.78
C THR A 340 2.01 -22.76 -14.24
N THR A 341 3.21 -22.67 -14.82
CA THR A 341 3.35 -22.76 -16.26
C THR A 341 2.71 -24.08 -16.65
N GLU A 342 1.54 -24.04 -17.29
CA GLU A 342 1.05 -25.17 -18.06
C GLU A 342 2.06 -25.40 -19.20
N GLU A 343 3.12 -26.14 -18.91
CA GLU A 343 3.84 -26.86 -19.95
C GLU A 343 2.83 -27.84 -20.53
N GLY A 344 2.29 -27.49 -21.70
CA GLY A 344 1.55 -28.40 -22.54
C GLY A 344 2.40 -29.64 -22.77
N THR A 345 2.08 -30.72 -22.08
CA THR A 345 2.48 -32.06 -22.47
C THR A 345 1.73 -32.38 -23.75
N GLU A 346 2.32 -32.03 -24.90
CA GLU A 346 2.05 -32.76 -26.15
C GLU A 346 2.52 -34.20 -25.93
N GLU A 347 1.57 -35.05 -25.54
CA GLU A 347 1.70 -36.48 -25.60
C GLU A 347 1.93 -36.85 -27.07
N ALA A 348 3.14 -37.32 -27.39
CA ALA A 348 3.44 -37.92 -28.67
C ALA A 348 2.62 -39.21 -28.82
N ALA A 349 1.43 -39.09 -29.41
CA ALA A 349 0.67 -40.23 -29.90
C ALA A 349 1.44 -40.85 -31.08
N SER A 350 2.12 -41.96 -30.83
CA SER A 350 2.60 -42.86 -31.87
C SER A 350 1.39 -43.55 -32.51
N GLU A 351 1.06 -43.16 -33.73
CA GLU A 351 0.14 -43.91 -34.60
C GLU A 351 0.83 -45.21 -35.04
N GLU A 352 0.42 -46.34 -34.45
CA GLU A 352 0.52 -47.66 -35.09
C GLU A 352 -0.58 -47.76 -36.16
N GLU A 353 -0.24 -47.48 -37.42
CA GLU A 353 -1.05 -47.96 -38.54
C GLU A 353 -0.79 -49.46 -38.75
N THR A 354 -1.74 -50.29 -38.30
CA THR A 354 -1.86 -51.68 -38.71
C THR A 354 -2.65 -51.76 -40.01
N SER A 355 -1.98 -52.08 -41.11
CA SER A 355 -2.63 -52.50 -42.36
C SER A 355 -2.89 -54.00 -42.34
N GLU A 356 -4.15 -54.41 -42.22
CA GLU A 356 -4.62 -55.78 -42.52
C GLU A 356 -5.38 -55.76 -43.85
N GLU A 357 -4.80 -56.33 -44.91
CA GLU A 357 -5.56 -57.01 -45.97
C GLU A 357 -4.83 -58.29 -46.41
N THR A 358 -5.36 -59.41 -45.91
CA THR A 358 -5.57 -60.72 -46.55
C THR A 358 -4.74 -61.11 -47.80
N SER A 359 -4.01 -62.22 -47.70
CA SER A 359 -4.24 -63.42 -48.54
C SER A 359 -3.33 -64.60 -48.16
N GLU A 360 -3.84 -65.78 -48.49
CA GLU A 360 -3.47 -67.13 -48.07
C GLU A 360 -2.07 -67.65 -48.48
N GLU A 361 -1.60 -68.57 -47.64
CA GLU A 361 -0.88 -69.81 -47.95
C GLU A 361 0.51 -69.84 -48.64
N THR A 362 1.45 -70.40 -47.86
CA THR A 362 2.40 -71.51 -48.17
C THR A 362 3.79 -71.24 -48.77
N SER A 363 4.76 -71.66 -47.94
CA SER A 363 5.94 -72.51 -48.18
C SER A 363 7.23 -71.95 -48.81
N GLU A 364 8.30 -72.22 -48.04
CA GLU A 364 9.65 -72.67 -48.42
C GLU A 364 10.74 -71.64 -48.81
N GLU A 365 11.72 -71.57 -47.90
CA GLU A 365 13.16 -71.79 -48.14
C GLU A 365 13.82 -71.17 -49.39
N SER A 366 14.75 -70.24 -49.16
CA SER A 366 16.21 -70.51 -49.20
C SER A 366 17.02 -69.22 -49.41
N SER A 367 18.11 -69.12 -48.64
CA SER A 367 19.44 -68.52 -48.94
C SER A 367 19.48 -67.09 -49.50
N GLU A 368 20.39 -66.19 -49.13
CA GLU A 368 21.68 -66.23 -48.44
C GLU A 368 22.12 -64.76 -48.39
N GLU A 369 22.97 -64.42 -47.41
CA GLU A 369 24.09 -63.46 -47.51
C GLU A 369 23.81 -62.02 -48.02
N SER A 370 24.45 -60.97 -47.54
CA SER A 370 25.53 -60.69 -46.59
C SER A 370 25.75 -59.18 -46.72
N GLU A 371 26.15 -58.50 -45.64
CA GLU A 371 27.21 -57.47 -45.65
C GLU A 371 26.96 -56.19 -46.51
N GLU A 372 27.33 -54.97 -46.14
CA GLU A 372 28.20 -54.40 -45.11
C GLU A 372 28.22 -52.88 -45.38
N SER A 373 28.54 -52.10 -44.33
CA SER A 373 29.12 -50.74 -44.35
C SER A 373 28.27 -49.57 -44.91
N ALA A 374 27.97 -48.58 -44.06
CA ALA A 374 28.74 -47.34 -43.81
C ALA A 374 28.57 -46.33 -44.96
N GLU A 375 28.19 -45.07 -44.75
CA GLU A 375 28.40 -44.13 -43.64
C GLU A 375 27.12 -43.40 -43.20
#